data_AF-A0A4Q4BN77-F1
#
_entry.id   AF-A0A4Q4BN77-F1
#
_cell.length_a   1.000
_cell.length_b   1.000
_cell.length_c   1.000
_cell.angle_alpha   90.00
_cell.angle_beta   90.00
_cell.angle_gamma   90.00
#
_symmetry.space_group_name_H-M   'P 1'
#
loop_
_entity.id
_entity.type
_entity.pdbx_description
1 polymer ?
#
loop_
_entity_poly.entity_id
_entity_poly.type
_entity_poly.pdbx_seq_one_letter_code
_entity_poly.pdbx_strand_id
1 'polypeptide(L)'
;PEAYATFAGHAGSWYGLIVLVGLTWAFFSHMSSGIRHFVMDMGAGYELTTNKTVAVLVMGIAPLLTAGFWLIMVAKGLLNG
;
A
#
# COMPACT_ATOMS: atom_id res chain seq x y z
N PRO A 1 -3.20 -13.59 -25.31
CA PRO A 1 -3.06 -14.69 -24.32
C PRO A 1 -1.61 -14.88 -23.85
N GLU A 2 -0.67 -14.98 -24.79
CA GLU A 2 0.75 -15.23 -24.51
C GLU A 2 1.42 -14.13 -23.69
N ALA A 3 1.24 -12.85 -24.05
CA ALA A 3 1.79 -11.72 -23.30
C ALA A 3 1.32 -11.66 -21.84
N TYR A 4 0.06 -12.03 -21.57
CA TYR A 4 -0.46 -12.12 -20.20
C TYR A 4 0.16 -13.28 -19.43
N ALA A 5 0.34 -14.44 -20.06
CA ALA A 5 0.99 -15.59 -19.44
C ALA A 5 2.45 -15.28 -19.07
N THR A 6 3.18 -14.57 -19.94
CA THR A 6 4.54 -14.08 -19.65
C THR A 6 4.53 -13.14 -18.45
N PHE A 7 3.63 -12.16 -18.43
CA PHE A 7 3.47 -11.26 -17.28
C PHE A 7 3.15 -12.03 -15.99
N ALA A 8 2.16 -12.93 -16.01
CA ALA A 8 1.72 -13.69 -14.85
C ALA A 8 2.86 -14.56 -14.29
N GLY A 9 3.65 -15.20 -15.16
CA GLY A 9 4.82 -15.98 -14.75
C GLY A 9 5.88 -15.13 -14.04
N HIS A 10 6.17 -13.92 -14.55
CA HIS A 10 7.08 -13.00 -13.88
C HIS A 10 6.49 -12.44 -12.57
N ALA A 11 5.21 -12.05 -12.57
CA ALA A 11 4.53 -11.47 -11.42
C ALA A 11 4.41 -12.45 -10.24
N GLY A 12 4.21 -13.75 -10.50
CA GLY A 12 4.15 -14.80 -9.48
C GLY A 12 5.52 -15.30 -8.99
N SER A 13 6.61 -14.93 -9.67
CA SER A 13 7.97 -15.30 -9.23
C SER A 13 8.38 -14.55 -7.95
N TRP A 14 9.38 -15.06 -7.23
CA TRP A 14 9.84 -14.46 -5.96
C TRP A 14 10.20 -12.96 -6.09
N TYR A 15 10.82 -12.54 -7.20
CA TYR A 15 11.15 -11.13 -7.43
C TYR A 15 9.93 -10.33 -7.89
N GLY A 16 9.01 -10.94 -8.63
CA GLY A 16 7.74 -10.34 -8.98
C GLY A 16 6.94 -9.98 -7.73
N LEU A 17 6.88 -10.89 -6.77
CA LEU A 17 6.23 -10.66 -5.48
C LEU A 17 6.89 -9.50 -4.71
N ILE A 18 8.22 -9.39 -4.69
CA ILE A 18 8.91 -8.23 -4.07
C ILE A 18 8.50 -6.92 -4.74
N VAL A 19 8.45 -6.89 -6.08
CA VAL A 19 8.01 -5.71 -6.83
C VAL A 19 6.55 -5.37 -6.50
N LEU A 20 5.66 -6.36 -6.48
CA LEU A 20 4.25 -6.16 -6.15
C LEU A 20 4.06 -5.67 -4.71
N VAL A 21 4.81 -6.20 -3.73
CA VAL A 21 4.81 -5.71 -2.35
C VAL A 21 5.24 -4.24 -2.34
N GLY A 22 6.34 -3.91 -3.02
CA GLY A 22 6.82 -2.54 -3.17
C GLY A 22 5.79 -1.60 -3.79
N LEU A 23 5.09 -2.03 -4.84
CA LEU A 23 4.03 -1.26 -5.48
C LEU A 23 2.83 -1.03 -4.56
N THR A 24 2.37 -2.06 -3.83
CA THR A 24 1.27 -1.92 -2.87
C THR A 24 1.65 -1.01 -1.70
N TRP A 25 2.90 -1.08 -1.21
CA TRP A 25 3.41 -0.14 -0.22
C TRP A 25 3.45 1.29 -0.76
N ALA A 26 4.06 1.52 -1.93
CA ALA A 26 4.09 2.84 -2.54
C ALA A 26 2.69 3.44 -2.72
N PHE A 27 1.73 2.62 -3.16
CA PHE A 27 0.32 3.01 -3.28
C PHE A 27 -0.29 3.42 -1.93
N PHE A 28 -0.21 2.57 -0.90
CA PHE A 28 -0.80 2.89 0.41
C PHE A 28 -0.10 4.08 1.08
N SER A 29 1.23 4.19 0.98
CA SER A 29 1.96 5.35 1.48
C SER A 29 1.54 6.65 0.79
N HIS A 30 1.42 6.65 -0.54
CA HIS A 30 0.97 7.82 -1.28
C HIS A 30 -0.48 8.18 -0.93
N MET A 31 -1.38 7.19 -0.90
CA MET A 31 -2.79 7.39 -0.57
C MET A 31 -2.97 7.92 0.85
N SER A 32 -2.31 7.34 1.86
CA SER A 32 -2.42 7.81 3.25
C SER A 32 -1.88 9.23 3.43
N SER A 33 -0.79 9.60 2.74
CA SER A 33 -0.32 10.98 2.70
C SER A 33 -1.32 11.90 2.01
N GLY A 34 -1.86 11.47 0.86
CA GLY A 34 -2.89 12.18 0.11
C GLY A 34 -4.14 12.47 0.93
N ILE A 35 -4.63 11.50 1.73
CA ILE A 35 -5.76 11.70 2.65
C ILE A 35 -5.42 12.74 3.72
N ARG A 36 -4.22 12.67 4.33
CA ARG A 36 -3.78 13.70 5.30
C ARG A 36 -3.77 15.08 4.66
N HIS A 37 -3.27 15.20 3.42
CA HIS A 37 -3.29 16.47 2.69
C HIS A 37 -4.71 16.94 2.37
N PHE A 38 -5.58 16.05 1.91
CA PHE A 38 -6.98 16.35 1.65
C PHE A 38 -7.73 16.85 2.90
N VAL A 39 -7.48 16.25 4.06
CA VAL A 39 -8.03 16.71 5.35
C VAL A 39 -7.51 18.11 5.71
N MET A 40 -6.23 18.37 5.45
CA MET A 40 -5.67 19.72 5.60
C MET A 40 -6.39 20.69 4.68
N ASP A 41 -6.51 20.40 3.38
CA ASP A 41 -7.15 21.28 2.40
C ASP A 41 -8.60 21.68 2.75
N MET A 42 -9.29 20.86 3.56
CA MET A 42 -10.63 21.16 4.11
C MET A 42 -10.64 22.14 5.29
N GLY A 43 -9.48 22.62 5.77
CA GLY A 43 -9.39 23.51 6.92
C GLY A 43 -9.04 22.82 8.25
N ALA A 44 -8.76 21.50 8.27
CA ALA A 44 -8.61 20.73 9.50
C ALA A 44 -7.19 20.16 9.71
N GLY A 45 -6.80 19.89 10.96
CA GLY A 45 -5.56 19.14 11.24
C GLY A 45 -4.24 19.90 10.99
N TYR A 46 -4.29 21.23 10.82
CA TYR A 46 -3.11 22.09 10.67
C TYR A 46 -2.33 22.33 11.96
N GLU A 47 -2.98 22.19 13.11
CA GLU A 47 -2.36 22.34 14.43
C GLU A 47 -1.09 21.50 14.54
N LEU A 48 0.02 22.10 14.98
CA LEU A 48 1.36 21.49 14.90
C LEU A 48 1.40 20.08 15.53
N THR A 49 0.81 19.93 16.71
CA THR A 49 0.76 18.66 17.44
C THR A 49 -0.08 17.62 16.70
N THR A 50 -1.25 18.02 16.21
CA THR A 50 -2.16 17.16 15.43
C THR A 50 -1.48 16.73 14.14
N ASN A 51 -0.92 17.68 13.40
CA ASN A 51 -0.27 17.43 12.12
C ASN A 51 0.92 16.48 12.25
N LYS A 52 1.77 16.69 13.26
CA LYS A 52 2.89 15.79 13.57
C LYS A 52 2.40 14.39 13.92
N THR A 53 1.34 14.29 14.72
CA THR A 53 0.75 13.01 15.13
C THR A 53 0.22 12.25 13.92
N VAL A 54 -0.57 12.91 13.07
CA VAL A 54 -1.13 12.31 11.86
C VAL A 54 -0.04 11.94 10.85
N ALA A 55 1.04 12.72 10.74
CA ALA A 55 2.18 12.38 9.89
C ALA A 55 2.86 11.07 10.33
N VAL A 56 3.09 10.88 11.63
CA VAL A 56 3.67 9.64 12.18
C VAL A 56 2.70 8.47 12.00
N LEU A 57 1.40 8.67 12.22
CA LEU A 57 0.38 7.65 12.01
C LEU A 57 0.32 7.18 10.55
N VAL A 58 0.37 8.11 9.60
CA VAL A 58 0.38 7.82 8.15
C VAL A 58 1.58 6.95 7.77
N MET A 59 2.77 7.18 8.37
CA MET A 59 3.95 6.34 8.14
C MET A 59 3.75 4.90 8.64
N GLY A 60 3.00 4.71 9.73
CA GLY A 60 2.71 3.38 10.28
C GLY A 60 1.53 2.67 9.61
N ILE A 61 0.51 3.40 9.16
CA ILE A 61 -0.68 2.83 8.52
C ILE A 61 -0.34 2.16 7.19
N ALA A 62 0.53 2.76 6.38
CA ALA A 62 0.87 2.21 5.07
C ALA A 62 1.44 0.77 5.13
N PRO A 63 2.48 0.46 5.91
CA PRO A 63 2.98 -0.92 6.02
C PRO A 63 1.96 -1.87 6.67
N LEU A 64 1.09 -1.39 7.57
CA LEU A 64 0.00 -2.21 8.13
C LEU A 64 -1.04 -2.59 7.08
N LEU A 65 -1.43 -1.65 6.21
CA LEU A 65 -2.34 -1.91 5.10
C LEU A 65 -1.70 -2.85 4.07
N THR A 66 -0.42 -2.66 3.75
CA THR A 66 0.34 -3.58 2.89
C THR A 66 0.35 -4.99 3.50
N ALA A 67 0.74 -5.13 4.77
CA ALA A 67 0.77 -6.43 5.43
C ALA A 67 -0.62 -7.08 5.45
N GLY A 68 -1.67 -6.34 5.82
CA GLY A 68 -3.05 -6.83 5.83
C GLY A 68 -3.53 -7.29 4.45
N PHE A 69 -3.23 -6.53 3.40
CA PHE A 69 -3.56 -6.89 2.03
C PHE A 69 -2.91 -8.23 1.61
N TRP A 70 -1.62 -8.38 1.87
CA TRP A 70 -0.88 -9.60 1.53
C TRP A 70 -1.30 -10.81 2.38
N LEU A 71 -1.58 -10.60 3.68
CA LEU A 71 -2.14 -11.64 4.54
C LEU A 71 -3.47 -12.17 4.00
N ILE A 72 -4.36 -11.30 3.52
CA ILE A 72 -5.63 -11.69 2.90
C ILE A 72 -5.39 -12.49 1.61
N MET A 73 -4.46 -12.04 0.75
CA MET A 73 -4.12 -12.76 -0.48
C MET A 73 -3.62 -14.18 -0.21
N VAL A 74 -2.70 -14.34 0.75
CA VAL A 74 -2.18 -15.64 1.17
C VAL A 74 -3.29 -16.49 1.78
N ALA A 75 -4.07 -15.94 2.72
CA ALA A 75 -5.14 -16.67 3.42
C ALA A 75 -6.24 -17.17 2.47
N LYS A 76 -6.52 -16.45 1.39
CA LYS A 76 -7.48 -16.87 0.36
C LYS A 76 -6.88 -17.78 -0.72
N GLY A 77 -5.59 -18.12 -0.62
CA GLY A 77 -4.90 -18.95 -1.62
C GLY A 77 -4.73 -18.27 -2.98
N LEU A 78 -4.87 -16.95 -3.05
CA LEU A 78 -4.84 -16.18 -4.31
C LEU A 78 -3.44 -16.09 -4.93
N LEU A 79 -2.41 -16.61 -4.25
CA LEU A 79 -1.04 -16.70 -4.74
C LEU A 79 -0.71 -18.07 -5.37
N ASN A 80 -1.57 -19.07 -5.22
CA ASN A 80 -1.34 -20.45 -5.66
C ASN A 80 -2.22 -20.87 -6.85
N GLY A 81 -2.78 -19.90 -7.58
CA GLY A 81 -3.65 -20.11 -8.73
C GLY A 81 -2.92 -20.09 -10.07
#